data_AF-A0A7Z0VQR8-F1
#
_entry.id   AF-A0A7Z0VQR8-F1
#
_cell.length_a   1.000
_cell.length_b   1.000
_cell.length_c   1.000
_cell.angle_alpha   90.00
_cell.angle_beta   90.00
_cell.angle_gamma   90.00
#
_symmetry.space_group_name_H-M   'P 1'
#
loop_
_entity.id
_entity.type
_entity.pdbx_description
1 polymer ?
#
loop_
_entity_poly.entity_id
_entity_poly.type
_entity_poly.pdbx_seq_one_letter_code
_entity_poly.pdbx_strand_id
1 'polypeptide(L)'
;MWKSSNRSLCIDVRRSVEVLLLGSLDTVDAHIPYIAIDVDEWSEFMKSYRSQSNSAFLLRVDELVIERGLNRSTIVSLMASSYHQGIMAANVLSVAGYENVAVEVGRKNHSAICSAASGKNQESKDGYHARYEWTNSMNRQVGGWVH
;
A
#
# COMPACT_ATOMS: atom_id res chain seq x y z
N MET A 1 -15.41 27.71 -1.63
CA MET A 1 -14.36 27.22 -2.55
C MET A 1 -13.39 26.38 -1.74
N TRP A 2 -13.43 25.05 -1.84
CA TRP A 2 -12.45 24.19 -1.16
C TRP A 2 -11.36 23.79 -2.15
N LYS A 3 -10.10 24.06 -1.79
CA LYS A 3 -8.92 23.61 -2.53
C LYS A 3 -8.83 22.10 -2.43
N SER A 4 -8.90 21.41 -3.56
CA SER A 4 -8.51 20.01 -3.71
C SER A 4 -6.98 19.92 -3.65
N SER A 5 -6.41 19.83 -2.45
CA SER A 5 -5.08 19.24 -2.29
C SER A 5 -5.21 17.75 -2.59
N ASN A 6 -4.37 17.20 -3.46
CA ASN A 6 -4.25 15.77 -3.68
C ASN A 6 -3.94 15.09 -2.34
N ARG A 7 -4.96 14.55 -1.66
CA ARG A 7 -4.80 13.90 -0.37
C ARG A 7 -4.66 12.41 -0.61
N SER A 8 -3.47 11.90 -0.41
CA SER A 8 -3.15 10.47 -0.41
C SER A 8 -2.99 9.98 1.03
N LEU A 9 -3.08 8.66 1.23
CA LEU A 9 -2.73 7.99 2.48
C LEU A 9 -1.65 6.94 2.22
N CYS A 10 -0.66 6.87 3.11
CA CYS A 10 0.25 5.74 3.16
C CYS A 10 -0.03 4.87 4.39
N ILE A 11 -0.32 3.60 4.17
CA ILE A 11 -0.69 2.65 5.22
C ILE A 11 0.32 1.51 5.24
N ASP A 12 0.95 1.28 6.39
CA ASP A 12 1.84 0.14 6.60
C ASP A 12 1.01 -1.09 6.98
N VAL A 13 0.92 -2.04 6.04
CA VAL A 13 0.11 -3.26 6.18
C VAL A 13 0.91 -4.49 6.60
N ARG A 14 2.19 -4.29 6.95
CA ARG A 14 3.06 -5.35 7.49
C ARG A 14 2.49 -5.92 8.78
N ARG A 15 3.04 -7.03 9.25
CA ARG A 15 2.63 -7.59 10.54
C ARG A 15 3.17 -6.69 11.66
N SER A 16 2.44 -6.56 12.76
CA SER A 16 2.86 -5.71 13.87
C SER A 16 4.21 -6.10 14.46
N VAL A 17 4.56 -7.39 14.47
CA VAL A 17 5.90 -7.85 14.89
C VAL A 17 7.02 -7.31 13.99
N GLU A 18 6.76 -7.14 12.69
CA GLU A 18 7.75 -6.59 11.74
C GLU A 18 7.96 -5.09 12.01
N VAL A 19 6.87 -4.36 12.26
CA VAL A 19 6.94 -2.94 12.60
C VAL A 19 7.59 -2.73 13.97
N LEU A 20 7.30 -3.59 14.94
CA LEU A 20 7.92 -3.56 16.27
C LEU A 20 9.45 -3.76 16.20
N LEU A 21 9.91 -4.71 15.39
CA LEU A 21 11.34 -5.06 15.30
C LEU A 21 12.13 -4.16 14.34
N LEU A 22 11.54 -3.76 13.21
CA LEU A 22 12.23 -3.02 12.15
C LEU A 22 11.90 -1.53 12.14
N GLY A 23 10.88 -1.11 12.89
CA GLY A 23 10.29 0.22 12.78
C GLY A 23 9.40 0.38 11.55
N SER A 24 8.63 1.47 11.53
CA SER A 24 7.93 1.98 10.34
C SER A 24 8.66 3.19 9.75
N LEU A 25 8.22 3.65 8.59
CA LEU A 25 8.70 4.88 7.96
C LEU A 25 7.95 6.08 8.53
N ASP A 26 8.64 7.21 8.68
CA ASP A 26 8.03 8.47 9.17
C ASP A 26 6.95 9.02 8.20
N THR A 27 6.96 8.56 6.96
CA THR A 27 6.00 8.93 5.90
C THR A 27 4.70 8.12 5.96
N VAL A 28 4.60 7.11 6.83
CA VAL A 28 3.39 6.30 6.99
C VAL A 28 2.38 7.05 7.85
N ASP A 29 1.14 7.16 7.37
CA ASP A 29 0.04 7.80 8.09
C ASP A 29 -0.53 6.93 9.21
N ALA A 30 -0.54 5.62 9.00
CA ALA A 30 -1.07 4.65 9.95
C ALA A 30 -0.48 3.26 9.72
N HIS A 31 -0.36 2.49 10.80
CA HIS A 31 -0.07 1.07 10.74
C HIS A 31 -1.37 0.26 10.91
N ILE A 32 -1.78 -0.45 9.86
CA ILE A 32 -2.99 -1.27 9.85
C ILE A 32 -2.63 -2.63 9.23
N PRO A 33 -2.25 -3.63 10.04
CA PRO A 33 -1.83 -4.94 9.54
C PRO A 33 -2.92 -5.62 8.72
N TYR A 34 -2.55 -6.16 7.55
CA TYR A 34 -3.44 -7.04 6.79
C TYR A 34 -3.55 -8.44 7.42
N ILE A 35 -2.47 -8.90 8.04
CA ILE A 35 -2.36 -10.19 8.71
C ILE A 35 -2.13 -9.97 10.20
N ALA A 36 -2.97 -10.58 11.02
CA ALA A 36 -2.78 -10.70 12.46
C ALA A 36 -2.03 -12.00 12.79
N ILE A 37 -1.15 -11.94 13.78
CA ILE A 37 -0.49 -13.12 14.34
C ILE A 37 -1.18 -13.44 15.65
N ASP A 38 -1.65 -14.68 15.78
CA ASP A 38 -2.09 -15.23 17.04
C ASP A 38 -0.87 -15.84 17.76
N VAL A 39 -0.42 -15.16 18.81
CA VAL A 39 0.78 -15.56 19.57
C VAL A 39 0.51 -16.65 20.59
N ASP A 40 -0.76 -17.02 20.80
CA ASP A 40 -1.12 -18.10 21.71
C ASP A 40 -1.15 -19.46 21.00
N GLU A 41 -1.20 -19.47 19.66
CA GLU A 41 -1.24 -20.69 18.85
C GLU A 41 0.05 -20.91 18.05
N TRP A 42 0.96 -21.72 18.60
CA TRP A 42 2.17 -22.18 17.90
C TRP A 42 1.89 -23.41 17.03
N SER A 43 2.28 -23.35 15.75
CA SER A 43 2.21 -24.48 14.83
C SER A 43 3.55 -25.22 14.76
N GLU A 44 3.58 -26.46 15.25
CA GLU A 44 4.77 -27.32 15.15
C GLU A 44 5.15 -27.68 13.72
N PHE A 45 4.17 -27.79 12.82
CA PHE A 45 4.40 -28.09 11.41
C PHE A 45 5.02 -26.89 10.67
N MET A 46 4.42 -25.72 10.83
CA MET A 46 4.88 -24.49 10.16
C MET A 46 6.04 -23.79 10.89
N LYS A 47 6.42 -24.29 12.08
CA LYS A 47 7.44 -23.69 12.97
C LYS A 47 7.25 -22.19 13.14
N SER A 48 6.00 -21.79 13.33
CA SER A 48 5.58 -20.39 13.42
C SER A 48 4.26 -20.26 14.18
N TYR A 49 4.03 -19.06 14.72
CA TYR A 49 2.73 -18.67 15.25
C TYR A 49 1.69 -18.58 14.14
N ARG A 50 0.45 -18.94 14.46
CA ARG A 50 -0.64 -18.94 13.49
C ARG A 50 -0.88 -17.54 12.97
N SER A 51 -0.90 -17.42 11.64
CA SER A 51 -1.22 -16.18 10.94
C SER A 51 -2.65 -16.27 10.41
N GLN A 52 -3.42 -15.22 10.60
CA GLN A 52 -4.79 -15.11 10.08
C GLN A 52 -5.04 -13.72 9.50
N SER A 53 -5.96 -13.64 8.55
CA SER A 53 -6.40 -12.35 8.02
C SER A 53 -6.97 -11.49 9.15
N ASN A 54 -6.59 -10.22 9.19
CA ASN A 54 -7.15 -9.27 10.14
C ASN A 54 -8.58 -8.90 9.71
N SER A 55 -9.59 -9.41 10.40
CA SER A 55 -11.00 -9.15 10.11
C SER A 55 -11.38 -7.67 10.26
N ALA A 56 -10.62 -6.90 11.03
CA ALA A 56 -10.84 -5.47 11.21
C ALA A 56 -10.14 -4.60 10.15
N PHE A 57 -9.35 -5.18 9.23
CA PHE A 57 -8.52 -4.42 8.28
C PHE A 57 -9.31 -3.35 7.51
N LEU A 58 -10.38 -3.76 6.82
CA LEU A 58 -11.18 -2.84 6.00
C LEU A 58 -11.84 -1.76 6.85
N LEU A 59 -12.41 -2.14 8.00
CA LEU A 59 -13.05 -1.20 8.92
C LEU A 59 -12.06 -0.11 9.38
N ARG A 60 -10.84 -0.50 9.75
CA ARG A 60 -9.81 0.46 10.18
C ARG A 60 -9.34 1.40 9.07
N VAL A 61 -9.26 0.91 7.83
CA VAL A 61 -8.94 1.77 6.68
C VAL A 61 -10.08 2.78 6.45
N ASP A 62 -11.33 2.34 6.56
CA ASP A 62 -12.51 3.21 6.42
C ASP A 62 -12.58 4.27 7.51
N GLU A 63 -12.34 3.90 8.77
CA GLU A 63 -12.21 4.82 9.91
C GLU A 63 -11.16 5.90 9.63
N LEU A 64 -9.94 5.49 9.23
CA LEU A 64 -8.85 6.42 8.91
C LEU A 64 -9.24 7.39 7.78
N VAL A 65 -9.87 6.89 6.72
CA VAL A 65 -10.31 7.71 5.59
C VAL A 65 -11.36 8.74 6.03
N ILE A 66 -12.34 8.33 6.83
CA ILE A 66 -13.38 9.22 7.35
C ILE A 66 -12.79 10.27 8.30
N GLU A 67 -11.92 9.85 9.24
CA GLU A 67 -11.25 10.74 10.20
C GLU A 67 -10.40 11.82 9.51
N ARG A 68 -9.78 11.48 8.37
CA ARG A 68 -8.99 12.42 7.57
C ARG A 68 -9.86 13.28 6.62
N GLY A 69 -11.18 13.13 6.66
CA GLY A 69 -12.13 13.82 5.78
C GLY A 69 -11.94 13.48 4.31
N LEU A 70 -11.55 12.23 4.05
CA LEU A 70 -11.25 11.66 2.74
C LEU A 70 -12.42 10.77 2.26
N ASN A 71 -12.27 10.18 1.07
CA ASN A 71 -13.27 9.30 0.48
C ASN A 71 -12.60 8.16 -0.32
N ARG A 72 -13.39 7.34 -1.00
CA ARG A 72 -12.91 6.16 -1.74
C ARG A 72 -12.04 6.47 -2.98
N SER A 73 -12.05 7.71 -3.49
CA SER A 73 -11.17 8.12 -4.60
C SER A 73 -9.78 8.58 -4.15
N THR A 74 -9.52 8.60 -2.84
CA THR A 74 -8.20 8.82 -2.24
C THR A 74 -7.17 7.85 -2.79
N ILE A 75 -5.97 8.36 -3.07
CA ILE A 75 -4.82 7.52 -3.43
C ILE A 75 -4.30 6.85 -2.16
N VAL A 76 -4.39 5.53 -2.08
CA VAL A 76 -3.92 4.73 -0.95
C VAL A 76 -2.68 3.95 -1.37
N SER A 77 -1.51 4.31 -0.82
CA SER A 77 -0.28 3.54 -0.94
C SER A 77 -0.16 2.56 0.22
N LEU A 78 0.00 1.26 -0.08
CA LEU A 78 0.17 0.20 0.91
C LEU A 78 1.64 -0.22 0.98
N MET A 79 2.28 0.01 2.12
CA MET A 79 3.62 -0.52 2.39
C MET A 79 3.50 -1.94 2.94
N ALA A 80 4.03 -2.92 2.21
CA ALA A 80 3.93 -4.33 2.54
C ALA A 80 5.32 -5.01 2.63
N SER A 81 5.39 -6.16 3.31
CA SER A 81 6.62 -6.96 3.40
C SER A 81 6.88 -7.77 2.13
N SER A 82 5.83 -8.02 1.34
CA SER A 82 5.91 -8.71 0.05
C SER A 82 4.79 -8.24 -0.89
N TYR A 83 5.02 -8.39 -2.20
CA TYR A 83 4.00 -8.09 -3.20
C TYR A 83 2.73 -8.90 -3.01
N HIS A 84 2.85 -10.19 -2.67
CA HIS A 84 1.69 -11.05 -2.43
C HIS A 84 0.82 -10.52 -1.29
N GLN A 85 1.42 -10.16 -0.15
CA GLN A 85 0.69 -9.56 0.98
C GLN A 85 0.01 -8.25 0.57
N GLY A 86 0.75 -7.37 -0.13
CA GLY A 86 0.22 -6.07 -0.56
C GLY A 86 -0.92 -6.20 -1.57
N ILE A 87 -0.82 -7.11 -2.55
CA ILE A 87 -1.89 -7.37 -3.53
C ILE A 87 -3.15 -7.90 -2.84
N MET A 88 -3.01 -8.81 -1.88
CA MET A 88 -4.15 -9.34 -1.13
C MET A 88 -4.86 -8.24 -0.33
N ALA A 89 -4.11 -7.34 0.31
CA ALA A 89 -4.67 -6.16 0.98
C ALA A 89 -5.34 -5.20 -0.02
N ALA A 90 -4.69 -4.91 -1.15
CA ALA A 90 -5.22 -4.02 -2.19
C ALA A 90 -6.52 -4.57 -2.81
N ASN A 91 -6.61 -5.88 -3.01
CA ASN A 91 -7.82 -6.52 -3.53
C ASN A 91 -9.01 -6.33 -2.58
N VAL A 92 -8.80 -6.42 -1.26
CA VAL A 92 -9.87 -6.13 -0.28
C VAL A 92 -10.36 -4.69 -0.41
N LEU A 93 -9.45 -3.73 -0.56
CA LEU A 93 -9.82 -2.33 -0.75
C LEU A 93 -10.51 -2.09 -2.09
N SER A 94 -10.04 -2.72 -3.17
CA SER A 94 -10.64 -2.61 -4.50
C SER A 94 -12.08 -3.15 -4.51
N VAL A 95 -12.32 -4.32 -3.91
CA VAL A 95 -13.67 -4.90 -3.77
C VAL A 95 -14.57 -4.00 -2.91
N ALA A 96 -14.00 -3.30 -1.92
CA ALA A 96 -14.70 -2.31 -1.10
C ALA A 96 -14.90 -0.94 -1.80
N GLY A 97 -14.48 -0.80 -3.06
CA GLY A 97 -14.72 0.39 -3.88
C GLY A 97 -13.66 1.49 -3.78
N TYR A 98 -12.48 1.22 -3.20
CA TYR A 98 -11.35 2.14 -3.32
C TYR A 98 -10.81 2.15 -4.76
N GLU A 99 -10.72 3.34 -5.35
CA GLU A 99 -10.43 3.51 -6.78
C GLU A 99 -8.94 3.51 -7.09
N ASN A 100 -8.11 4.00 -6.16
CA ASN A 100 -6.70 4.28 -6.38
C ASN A 100 -5.84 3.62 -5.31
N VAL A 101 -5.48 2.35 -5.48
CA VAL A 101 -4.65 1.61 -4.51
C VAL A 101 -3.34 1.17 -5.16
N ALA A 102 -2.22 1.56 -4.56
CA ALA A 102 -0.88 1.18 -4.98
C ALA A 102 -0.20 0.32 -3.90
N VAL A 103 0.65 -0.61 -4.33
CA VAL A 103 1.41 -1.49 -3.42
C VAL A 103 2.89 -1.20 -3.57
N GLU A 104 3.53 -0.94 -2.45
CA GLU A 104 4.95 -0.72 -2.34
C GLU A 104 5.56 -1.76 -1.40
N VAL A 105 6.64 -2.40 -1.85
CA VAL A 105 7.37 -3.35 -1.02
C VAL A 105 8.59 -2.63 -0.45
N GLY A 106 8.62 -2.50 0.87
CA GLY A 106 9.64 -1.68 1.53
C GLY A 106 10.01 -2.18 2.92
N ARG A 107 11.22 -1.79 3.35
CA ARG A 107 11.72 -1.90 4.73
C ARG A 107 12.29 -0.54 5.11
N LYS A 108 12.53 -0.29 6.39
CA LYS A 108 13.08 0.99 6.90
C LYS A 108 14.36 1.48 6.18
N ASN A 109 15.15 0.56 5.62
CA ASN A 109 16.39 0.85 4.88
C ASN A 109 16.24 0.80 3.35
N HIS A 110 15.02 0.60 2.85
CA HIS A 110 14.69 0.67 1.43
C HIS A 110 13.82 1.90 1.21
N SER A 111 14.09 2.63 0.14
CA SER A 111 13.30 3.79 -0.32
C SER A 111 11.86 3.36 -0.69
N ALA A 112 11.01 3.03 0.28
CA ALA A 112 9.58 2.94 0.06
C ALA A 112 9.06 4.38 -0.01
N ILE A 113 8.89 4.87 -1.23
CA ILE A 113 8.37 6.20 -1.46
C ILE A 113 6.86 6.07 -1.37
N CYS A 114 6.30 6.24 -0.16
CA CYS A 114 4.88 6.59 0.06
C CYS A 114 4.58 7.84 -0.78
N SER A 115 4.38 7.65 -2.08
CA SER A 115 4.51 8.69 -3.10
C SER A 115 3.17 9.39 -3.24
N ALA A 116 2.89 10.20 -2.23
CA ALA A 116 1.87 11.22 -2.26
C ALA A 116 2.18 12.22 -3.39
N ALA A 117 1.83 11.90 -4.64
CA ALA A 117 1.64 12.81 -5.78
C ALA A 117 2.53 14.08 -5.80
N SER A 118 3.84 13.96 -5.54
CA SER A 118 4.76 15.07 -5.69
C SER A 118 5.47 14.89 -7.01
N GLY A 119 5.01 15.61 -8.03
CA GLY A 119 5.78 15.81 -9.23
C GLY A 119 7.21 16.21 -8.86
N LYS A 120 8.16 15.64 -9.62
CA LYS A 120 9.64 15.74 -9.54
C LYS A 120 10.30 14.49 -8.96
N ASN A 121 10.67 13.61 -9.90
CA ASN A 121 11.97 12.95 -9.99
C ASN A 121 12.79 12.98 -8.68
N GLN A 122 12.57 12.01 -7.81
CA GLN A 122 13.62 11.57 -6.91
C GLN A 122 14.04 10.17 -7.36
N GLU A 123 15.14 10.12 -8.12
CA GLU A 123 15.92 8.91 -8.28
C GLU A 123 16.31 8.39 -6.90
N SER A 124 15.75 7.25 -6.51
CA SER A 124 16.31 6.46 -5.41
C SER A 124 17.68 5.94 -5.87
N LYS A 125 18.76 6.41 -5.25
CA LYS A 125 20.14 6.02 -5.58
C LYS A 125 20.56 4.62 -5.12
N ASP A 126 19.64 3.84 -4.54
CA ASP A 126 19.93 2.50 -4.07
C ASP A 126 19.09 1.51 -4.89
N GLY A 127 19.77 0.84 -5.82
CA GLY A 127 19.17 0.14 -6.96
C GLY A 127 18.24 -1.01 -6.58
N TYR A 128 17.02 -0.93 -7.09
CA TYR A 128 16.33 -1.95 -7.90
C TYR A 128 15.26 -1.18 -8.70
N HIS A 129 15.38 -1.18 -10.03
CA HIS A 129 14.47 -0.43 -10.91
C HIS A 129 13.04 -0.99 -10.85
N ALA A 130 12.09 -0.17 -10.42
CA ALA A 130 10.67 -0.35 -10.75
C ALA A 130 10.11 1.00 -11.26
N ARG A 131 10.50 1.36 -12.48
CA ARG A 131 9.85 2.42 -13.23
C ARG A 131 8.68 1.78 -13.99
N TYR A 132 7.46 1.89 -13.48
CA TYR A 132 6.27 1.66 -14.29
C TYR A 132 5.23 2.74 -14.03
N GLU A 133 5.07 3.58 -15.05
CA GLU A 133 4.05 4.59 -15.22
C GLU A 133 2.71 3.91 -15.49
N TRP A 134 1.63 4.35 -14.82
CA TRP A 134 0.27 4.11 -15.29
C TRP A 134 -0.35 5.48 -15.62
N THR A 135 -0.56 5.74 -16.90
CA THR A 135 -1.39 6.84 -17.39
C THR A 135 -2.64 6.27 -18.03
N ASN A 136 -3.77 6.39 -17.36
CA ASN A 136 -5.06 6.36 -18.01
C ASN A 136 -5.39 7.79 -18.49
N SER A 137 -5.02 8.13 -19.72
CA SER A 137 -5.82 9.04 -20.58
C SER A 137 -5.38 9.00 -22.05
N MET A 138 -6.23 8.39 -22.88
CA MET A 138 -6.68 8.90 -24.18
C MET A 138 -5.68 9.07 -25.35
N ASN A 139 -5.92 8.22 -26.36
CA ASN A 139 -6.13 8.60 -27.76
C ASN A 139 -4.91 8.94 -28.66
N ARG A 140 -4.59 8.02 -29.59
CA ARG A 140 -4.45 8.36 -31.02
C ARG A 140 -4.48 7.10 -31.89
N GLN A 141 -5.44 7.11 -32.82
CA GLN A 141 -5.39 6.36 -34.08
C GLN A 141 -3.99 6.38 -34.69
N VAL A 142 -3.48 5.24 -35.17
CA VAL A 142 -2.93 4.89 -36.51
C VAL A 142 -2.60 3.38 -36.38
N GLY A 143 -3.16 2.42 -37.11
CA GLY A 143 -3.04 2.21 -38.55
C GLY A 143 -1.59 1.85 -38.94
N GLY A 144 -1.38 0.68 -39.54
CA GLY A 144 -0.25 0.48 -40.47
C GLY A 144 0.84 -0.52 -40.09
N TRP A 145 0.71 -1.73 -40.65
CA TRP A 145 1.68 -2.48 -41.46
C TRP A 145 3.21 -2.52 -41.17
N VAL A 146 3.78 -3.67 -41.59
CA VAL A 146 5.17 -3.91 -42.07
C VAL A 146 6.20 -4.22 -40.94
N HIS A 147 6.98 -5.32 -40.88
CA HIS A 147 7.32 -6.46 -41.75
C HIS A 147 7.38 -7.75 -40.91
#